data_AF-A0A0D0A9F7-F1
#
_entry.id   AF-A0A0D0A9F7-F1
#
_cell.length_a   1.000
_cell.length_b   1.000
_cell.length_c   1.000
_cell.angle_alpha   90.00
_cell.angle_beta   90.00
_cell.angle_gamma   90.00
#
_symmetry.space_group_name_H-M   'P 1'
#
loop_
_entity.id
_entity.type
_entity.pdbx_description
1 polymer ?
#
loop_
_entity_poly.entity_id
_entity_poly.type
_entity_poly.pdbx_seq_one_letter_code
_entity_poly.pdbx_strand_id
1 'polypeptide(L)' 'MLMIYFTATELSNKCRPESVDEYFLFNRLEHVNFSTPDPEKYPLPNPTYLAIHATCAKVAHLAVQLNMLRKCSDA' A
#
# COMPACT_ATOMS: atom_id res chain seq x y z
N MET A 1 -9.94 -2.70 -6.16
CA MET A 1 -9.46 -3.59 -5.09
C MET A 1 -7.95 -3.46 -5.03
N LEU A 2 -7.40 -2.86 -3.97
CA LEU A 2 -5.96 -2.69 -3.79
C LEU A 2 -5.46 -3.83 -2.89
N MET A 3 -4.70 -4.76 -3.46
CA MET A 3 -4.22 -5.95 -2.74
C MET A 3 -2.80 -5.76 -2.18
N ILE A 4 -2.04 -4.80 -2.71
CA ILE A 4 -0.70 -4.42 -2.26
C ILE A 4 -0.71 -2.92 -1.96
N TYR A 5 -0.07 -2.52 -0.86
CA TYR A 5 0.08 -1.12 -0.48
C TYR A 5 1.46 -0.90 0.17
N PHE A 6 1.98 0.32 0.09
CA PHE A 6 3.31 0.67 0.59
C PHE A 6 3.22 1.37 1.93
N THR A 7 3.86 0.83 2.96
CA THR A 7 4.01 1.51 4.25
C THR A 7 5.33 2.25 4.31
N ALA A 8 5.27 3.47 4.82
CA ALA A 8 6.46 4.29 5.03
C ALA A 8 7.38 3.63 6.06
N THR A 9 8.69 3.75 5.86
CA THR A 9 9.69 3.39 6.87
C THR A 9 10.31 4.66 7.48
N GLU A 10 11.17 4.52 8.48
CA GLU A 10 11.92 5.64 9.06
C GLU A 10 12.82 6.36 8.03
N LEU A 11 13.16 5.69 6.94
CA LEU A 11 13.91 6.25 5.82
C LEU A 11 12.96 6.80 4.76
N SER A 12 13.09 8.09 4.48
CA SER A 12 12.19 8.83 3.55
C SER A 12 12.09 8.21 2.15
N ASN A 13 13.19 7.64 1.66
CA ASN A 13 13.26 7.04 0.32
C ASN A 13 12.97 5.53 0.32
N LYS A 14 12.55 4.94 1.45
CA LYS A 14 12.36 3.50 1.58
C LYS A 14 10.95 3.20 2.07
N CYS A 15 10.32 2.22 1.43
CA CYS A 15 9.01 1.74 1.81
C CYS A 15 9.00 0.22 1.88
N ARG A 16 8.07 -0.32 2.65
CA ARG A 16 7.82 -1.74 2.72
C ARG A 16 6.51 -2.05 1.99
N PRO A 17 6.50 -2.97 1.01
CA PRO A 17 5.26 -3.46 0.46
C PRO A 17 4.59 -4.36 1.50
N GLU A 18 3.31 -4.11 1.72
CA GLU A 18 2.41 -4.93 2.50
C GLU A 18 1.25 -5.38 1.61
N SER A 19 0.57 -6.44 2.00
CA SER A 19 -0.58 -6.96 1.27
C SER A 19 -1.61 -7.54 2.22
N VAL A 20 -2.81 -7.70 1.69
CA VAL A 20 -3.92 -8.33 2.41
C VAL A 20 -3.84 -9.86 2.42
N ASP A 21 -3.00 -10.45 1.56
CA ASP A 21 -2.75 -11.89 1.48
C ASP A 21 -1.30 -12.12 1.05
N GLU A 22 -0.55 -12.90 1.86
CA GLU A 22 0.88 -13.18 1.67
C GLU A 22 1.22 -13.69 0.26
N TYR A 23 0.27 -14.32 -0.44
CA TYR A 23 0.42 -14.73 -1.83
C TYR A 23 0.86 -13.57 -2.75
N PHE A 24 0.37 -12.34 -2.51
CA PHE A 24 0.71 -11.17 -3.33
C PHE A 24 2.14 -10.65 -3.09
N LEU A 25 2.77 -11.04 -1.99
CA LEU A 25 4.16 -10.68 -1.66
C LEU A 25 5.15 -11.82 -1.91
N PHE A 26 4.67 -12.99 -2.35
CA PHE A 26 5.55 -14.13 -2.61
C PHE A 26 6.64 -13.76 -3.63
N ASN A 27 7.90 -14.03 -3.25
CA ASN A 27 9.09 -13.71 -4.04
C ASN A 27 9.28 -12.21 -4.40
N ARG A 28 8.65 -11.29 -3.64
CA ARG A 28 8.89 -9.84 -3.77
C ARG A 28 9.94 -9.33 -2.78
N LEU A 29 10.51 -8.18 -3.11
CA LEU A 29 11.45 -7.47 -2.24
C LEU A 29 10.78 -7.08 -0.92
N GLU A 30 11.48 -7.32 0.18
CA GLU A 30 11.07 -6.89 1.52
C GLU A 30 10.99 -5.35 1.63
N HIS A 31 11.75 -4.64 0.79
CA HIS A 31 11.83 -3.20 0.78
C HIS A 31 11.97 -2.64 -0.64
N VAL A 32 11.32 -1.51 -0.90
CA VAL A 32 11.44 -0.73 -2.13
C VAL A 32 12.19 0.57 -1.80
N ASN A 33 13.29 0.82 -2.50
CA ASN A 33 14.02 2.07 -2.42
C ASN A 33 13.66 2.93 -3.64
N PHE A 34 13.19 4.14 -3.40
CA PHE A 34 12.97 5.13 -4.44
C PHE A 34 14.25 5.91 -4.69
N SER A 35 14.60 6.06 -5.96
CA SER A 35 15.65 6.94 -6.42
C SER A 35 15.13 7.78 -7.58
N THR A 36 15.69 8.97 -7.72
CA THR A 36 15.37 9.89 -8.80
C THR A 36 16.67 10.49 -9.33
N PRO A 37 16.86 10.56 -10.66
CA PRO A 37 18.03 11.21 -11.24
C PRO A 37 17.96 12.75 -11.12
N ASP A 38 16.78 13.30 -10.84
CA ASP A 38 16.53 14.75 -10.75
C ASP A 38 15.57 15.04 -9.57
N PRO A 39 16.10 15.29 -8.36
CA PRO A 39 15.29 15.48 -7.16
C PRO A 39 14.48 16.78 -7.14
N GLU A 40 14.90 17.81 -7.88
CA GLU A 40 14.17 19.09 -7.95
C GLU A 40 12.93 18.96 -8.84
N LYS A 41 13.06 18.25 -9.96
CA LYS A 41 11.95 18.01 -10.89
C LYS A 41 11.04 16.86 -10.46
N TYR A 42 11.61 15.81 -9.89
CA TYR A 42 10.90 14.60 -9.46
C TYR A 42 11.25 14.27 -8.01
N PRO A 43 10.67 15.01 -7.04
CA PRO A 43 10.92 14.75 -5.64
C PRO A 43 10.46 13.34 -5.26
N LEU A 44 11.21 12.72 -4.35
CA LEU A 44 10.84 11.42 -3.82
C LEU A 44 9.49 11.50 -3.09
N PRO A 45 8.71 10.40 -3.08
CA PRO A 45 7.41 10.38 -2.44
C PRO A 45 7.55 10.71 -0.95
N ASN A 46 6.74 11.65 -0.46
CA ASN A 46 6.72 12.01 0.95
C ASN A 46 6.17 10.83 1.79
N PRO A 47 6.85 10.40 2.86
CA PRO A 47 6.41 9.33 3.75
C PRO A 47 4.99 9.50 4.29
N THR A 48 4.57 10.74 4.58
CA THR A 48 3.21 11.04 5.07
C THR A 48 2.16 10.72 4.01
N TYR A 49 2.39 11.04 2.73
CA TYR A 49 1.45 10.71 1.66
C TYR A 49 1.38 9.21 1.40
N LEU A 50 2.50 8.49 1.53
CA LEU A 50 2.54 7.03 1.48
C LEU A 50 1.69 6.40 2.60
N ALA A 51 1.79 6.92 3.83
CA ALA A 51 0.99 6.45 4.96
C ALA A 51 -0.52 6.69 4.76
N ILE A 52 -0.90 7.84 4.17
CA ILE A 52 -2.29 8.14 3.80
C ILE A 52 -2.78 7.14 2.76
N HIS A 53 -2.01 6.92 1.70
CA HIS A 53 -2.36 5.96 0.65
C HIS A 53 -2.53 4.53 1.20
N ALA A 54 -1.62 4.08 2.07
CA ALA A 54 -1.73 2.78 2.73
C ALA A 54 -3.02 2.65 3.54
N THR A 55 -3.37 3.69 4.31
CA THR A 55 -4.62 3.75 5.08
C THR A 55 -5.84 3.66 4.16
N CYS A 56 -5.86 4.44 3.07
CA CYS A 56 -6.95 4.40 2.09
C CYS A 56 -7.08 3.01 1.44
N ALA A 57 -5.97 2.38 1.08
CA ALA A 57 -5.98 1.03 0.52
C ALA A 57 -6.56 0.00 1.49
N LYS A 58 -6.17 0.06 2.78
CA LYS A 58 -6.71 -0.79 3.85
C LYS A 58 -8.22 -0.58 4.01
N VAL A 59 -8.69 0.67 4.10
CA VAL A 59 -10.12 0.99 4.23
C VAL A 59 -10.90 0.52 3.01
N ALA A 60 -10.41 0.74 1.80
CA ALA A 60 -11.07 0.31 0.57
C ALA A 60 -11.19 -1.23 0.50
N HIS A 61 -10.16 -1.96 0.93
CA HIS A 61 -10.24 -3.42 1.01
C HIS A 61 -11.30 -3.88 2.01
N LEU A 62 -11.29 -3.33 3.23
CA LEU A 62 -12.26 -3.66 4.27
C LEU A 62 -13.70 -3.33 3.85
N ALA A 63 -13.92 -2.19 3.20
CA ALA A 63 -15.24 -1.79 2.73
C ALA A 63 -15.80 -2.76 1.68
N VAL A 64 -14.94 -3.26 0.77
CA VAL A 64 -15.34 -4.30 -0.20
C VAL A 64 -15.67 -5.59 0.51
N GLN A 65 -14.84 -6.03 1.45
CA GLN A 65 -15.08 -7.26 2.21
C GLN A 65 -16.40 -7.21 3.01
N LEU A 66 -16.67 -6.09 3.69
CA LEU A 66 -17.93 -5.87 4.41
C LEU A 66 -19.14 -5.86 3.47
N ASN A 67 -19.02 -5.24 2.29
CA ASN A 67 -20.10 -5.27 1.29
C ASN A 67 -20.36 -6.69 0.75
N MET A 68 -19.34 -7.52 0.61
CA MET A 68 -19.52 -8.93 0.23
C MET A 68 -20.21 -9.75 1.33
N LEU A 69 -19.84 -9.52 2.61
CA LEU A 69 -20.51 -10.17 3.74
C LEU A 69 -21.98 -9.77 3.88
N ARG A 70 -22.31 -8.49 3.67
CA ARG A 70 -23.72 -8.05 3.60
C ARG A 70 -24.51 -8.78 2.52
N LYS A 71 -23.95 -8.88 1.31
CA LYS A 71 -24.61 -9.61 0.21
C LYS A 71 -24.84 -11.10 0.52
N CYS A 72 -23.92 -11.76 1.21
CA CYS A 72 -24.12 -13.15 1.66
C CYS A 72 -25.10 -13.30 2.82
N SER A 73 -25.30 -12.26 3.64
CA SER A 73 -26.31 -12.25 4.70
C SER A 73 -27.73 -11.99 4.18
N ASP A 74 -27.84 -11.37 3.01
CA ASP A 74 -29.11 -10.99 2.37
C ASP A 74 -29.54 -12.02 1.28
N ALA A 75 -28.80 -13.11 1.10
CA ALA A 75 -29.03 -14.18 0.12
C ALA A 75 -29.36 -15.52 0.80
#